data_AF-A0A0P4UYL1-F1
#
_entry.id   AF-A0A0P4UYL1-F1
#
_cell.length_a   1.000
_cell.length_b   1.000
_cell.length_c   1.000
_cell.angle_alpha   90.00
_cell.angle_beta   90.00
_cell.angle_gamma   90.00
#
_symmetry.space_group_name_H-M   'P 1'
#
loop_
_entity.id
_entity.type
_entity.pdbx_description
1 polymer ?
#
loop_
_entity_poly.entity_id
_entity_poly.type
_entity_poly.pdbx_seq_one_letter_code
_entity_poly.pdbx_strand_id
1 'polypeptide(L)'
;MSLNPSLIPVKKITSNQSRSNFSQDVLEQAAKAILEAEGTINPIVVRQVSLREFEVIEGHLEYYAAVRAREIDLGRGEMIDAIVVQPENEEAILDQIKLLRNQPKTASAVTPPVDSSDRTANLEKFIEQQFSDLHQKHIEEKKKLESLIREVQEHLPKPLEPLIFFNTAPIRELSSRFKRIGLTGKTAEKVISAIESERKNGDFTSLIDVRKRVKGLSETRLLSLIEDS
;
A
#
# COMPACT_ATOMS: atom_id res chain seq x y z
N MET A 1 30.62 -21.85 -20.96
CA MET A 1 29.58 -21.09 -21.68
C MET A 1 29.18 -19.92 -20.79
N SER A 2 29.56 -18.69 -21.16
CA SER A 2 29.27 -17.48 -20.37
C SER A 2 28.74 -16.39 -21.30
N LEU A 3 27.77 -15.62 -20.83
CA LEU A 3 27.43 -14.33 -21.45
C LEU A 3 28.57 -13.36 -21.15
N ASN A 4 28.92 -12.51 -22.11
CA ASN A 4 29.99 -11.52 -21.95
C ASN A 4 29.39 -10.10 -22.00
N PRO A 5 28.78 -9.62 -20.91
CA PRO A 5 28.39 -8.23 -20.81
C PRO A 5 29.64 -7.36 -20.77
N SER A 6 29.65 -6.30 -21.56
CA SER A 6 30.77 -5.36 -21.66
C SER A 6 30.26 -3.97 -21.98
N LEU A 7 30.97 -2.98 -21.48
CA LEU A 7 30.77 -1.60 -21.84
C LEU A 7 31.67 -1.27 -23.04
N ILE A 8 31.08 -0.86 -24.18
CA ILE A 8 31.82 -0.68 -25.45
C ILE A 8 31.73 0.78 -25.92
N PRO A 9 32.84 1.39 -26.39
CA PRO A 9 32.78 2.72 -26.99
C PRO A 9 31.90 2.71 -28.24
N VAL A 10 30.90 3.59 -28.31
CA VAL A 10 29.95 3.67 -29.43
C VAL A 10 30.66 3.86 -30.78
N LYS A 11 31.79 4.58 -30.79
CA LYS A 11 32.62 4.83 -31.99
C LYS A 11 33.24 3.57 -32.61
N LYS A 12 33.27 2.45 -31.89
CA LYS A 12 33.83 1.15 -32.33
C LYS A 12 32.77 0.19 -32.86
N ILE A 13 31.51 0.63 -32.87
CA ILE A 13 30.37 -0.20 -33.21
C ILE A 13 29.83 0.25 -34.56
N THR A 14 29.49 -0.71 -35.42
CA THR A 14 28.83 -0.47 -36.71
C THR A 14 27.50 -1.22 -36.76
N SER A 15 26.57 -0.71 -37.56
CA SER A 15 25.26 -1.32 -37.81
C SER A 15 25.10 -1.55 -39.30
N ASN A 16 24.56 -2.71 -39.67
CA ASN A 16 24.20 -3.06 -41.04
C ASN A 16 22.81 -2.53 -41.45
N GLN A 17 22.00 -2.06 -40.50
CA GLN A 17 20.73 -1.38 -40.77
C GLN A 17 20.94 0.12 -40.88
N SER A 18 20.17 0.81 -41.73
CA SER A 18 20.26 2.26 -41.91
C SER A 18 19.58 3.02 -40.76
N ARG A 19 20.18 4.15 -40.32
CA ARG A 19 19.60 5.08 -39.33
C ARG A 19 18.20 5.55 -39.74
N SER A 20 17.96 5.67 -41.04
CA SER A 20 16.69 6.14 -41.60
C SER A 20 15.52 5.18 -41.36
N ASN A 21 15.78 3.94 -40.93
CA ASN A 21 14.74 2.99 -40.55
C ASN A 21 14.05 3.34 -39.22
N PHE A 22 14.61 4.29 -38.46
CA PHE A 22 14.15 4.66 -37.14
C PHE A 22 13.63 6.10 -37.12
N SER A 23 12.53 6.34 -36.41
CA SER A 23 11.97 7.68 -36.25
C SER A 23 12.96 8.58 -35.50
N GLN A 24 13.20 9.78 -36.06
CA GLN A 24 14.11 10.75 -35.47
C GLN A 24 13.65 11.19 -34.06
N ASP A 25 12.34 11.37 -33.87
CA ASP A 25 11.77 11.76 -32.57
C ASP A 25 12.00 10.68 -31.51
N VAL A 26 11.86 9.40 -31.90
CA VAL A 26 12.12 8.26 -31.01
C VAL A 26 13.59 8.19 -30.65
N LEU A 27 14.50 8.39 -31.61
CA LEU A 27 15.94 8.41 -31.35
C LEU A 27 16.33 9.57 -30.40
N GLU A 28 15.74 10.74 -30.58
CA GLU A 28 16.01 11.91 -29.72
C GLU A 28 15.52 11.67 -28.28
N GLN A 29 14.31 11.12 -28.10
CA GLN A 29 13.79 10.79 -26.78
C GLN A 29 14.60 9.69 -26.10
N ALA A 30 14.92 8.62 -26.83
CA ALA A 30 15.73 7.52 -26.32
C ALA A 30 17.14 8.00 -25.94
N ALA A 31 17.76 8.88 -26.74
CA ALA A 31 19.06 9.44 -26.42
C ALA A 31 19.06 10.23 -25.11
N LYS A 32 18.03 11.06 -24.89
CA LYS A 32 17.87 11.79 -23.62
C LYS A 32 17.69 10.85 -22.44
N ALA A 33 16.86 9.82 -22.59
CA ALA A 33 16.67 8.79 -21.56
C ALA A 33 17.97 8.03 -21.24
N ILE A 34 18.78 7.70 -22.26
CA ILE A 34 20.10 7.07 -22.08
C ILE A 34 21.03 8.00 -21.30
N LEU A 35 21.06 9.29 -21.62
CA LEU A 35 21.87 10.26 -20.89
C LEU A 35 21.38 10.41 -19.46
N GLU A 36 20.08 10.49 -19.21
CA GLU A 36 19.52 10.59 -17.86
C GLU A 36 19.81 9.35 -17.00
N ALA A 37 19.69 8.16 -17.59
CA ALA A 37 19.94 6.88 -16.91
C ALA A 37 21.42 6.46 -16.90
N GLU A 38 22.27 7.14 -17.68
CA GLU A 38 23.68 6.80 -17.91
C GLU A 38 23.92 5.38 -18.44
N GLY A 39 23.00 4.88 -19.26
CA GLY A 39 23.07 3.52 -19.82
C GLY A 39 21.80 3.09 -20.53
N THR A 40 21.78 1.84 -21.02
CA THR A 40 20.58 1.24 -21.62
C THR A 40 20.05 0.11 -20.75
N ILE A 41 18.73 0.08 -20.52
CA ILE A 41 18.09 -1.04 -19.82
C ILE A 41 18.15 -2.36 -20.61
N ASN A 42 18.27 -2.24 -21.94
CA ASN A 42 18.42 -3.34 -22.87
C ASN A 42 19.80 -3.24 -23.53
N PRO A 43 20.79 -4.01 -23.06
CA PRO A 43 22.10 -4.05 -23.70
C PRO A 43 21.98 -4.50 -25.16
N ILE A 44 22.71 -3.83 -26.06
CA ILE A 44 22.77 -4.23 -27.48
C ILE A 44 23.52 -5.56 -27.61
N VAL A 45 23.23 -6.33 -28.65
CA VAL A 45 23.97 -7.57 -28.90
C VAL A 45 24.87 -7.35 -30.10
N VAL A 46 26.16 -7.62 -29.92
CA VAL A 46 27.17 -7.36 -30.95
C VAL A 46 28.02 -8.59 -31.22
N ARG A 47 28.45 -8.75 -32.47
CA ARG A 47 29.52 -9.67 -32.85
C ARG A 47 30.84 -8.92 -32.85
N GLN A 48 31.90 -9.55 -32.36
CA GLN A 48 33.25 -9.02 -32.55
C GLN A 48 33.72 -9.31 -33.97
N VAL A 49 34.04 -8.25 -34.74
CA VAL A 49 34.56 -8.37 -36.13
C VAL A 49 36.09 -8.34 -36.12
N SER A 50 36.68 -7.55 -35.23
CA SER A 50 38.13 -7.47 -35.05
C SER A 50 38.49 -7.18 -33.58
N LEU A 51 39.77 -7.06 -33.24
CA LEU A 51 40.22 -6.77 -31.87
C LEU A 51 39.59 -5.51 -31.26
N ARG A 52 39.11 -4.56 -32.09
CA ARG A 52 38.58 -3.27 -31.62
C ARG A 52 37.28 -2.84 -32.31
N GLU A 53 36.66 -3.70 -33.11
CA GLU A 53 35.46 -3.35 -33.87
C GLU A 53 34.38 -4.40 -33.66
N PHE A 54 33.16 -3.90 -33.54
CA PHE A 54 31.97 -4.68 -33.24
C PHE A 54 30.87 -4.33 -34.22
N GLU A 55 30.07 -5.32 -34.60
CA GLU A 55 28.90 -5.13 -35.44
C GLU A 55 27.64 -5.49 -34.65
N VAL A 56 26.60 -4.66 -34.75
CA VAL A 56 25.31 -4.92 -34.10
C VAL A 56 24.61 -6.10 -34.77
N ILE A 57 24.26 -7.11 -33.97
CA ILE A 57 23.37 -8.22 -34.34
C ILE A 57 21.91 -7.85 -34.01
N GLU A 58 21.68 -7.24 -32.83
CA GLU A 58 20.35 -6.90 -32.33
C GLU A 58 20.42 -5.64 -31.46
N GLY A 59 19.34 -4.84 -31.46
CA GLY A 59 19.29 -3.56 -30.74
C GLY A 59 19.80 -2.38 -31.57
N HIS A 60 19.47 -2.34 -32.87
CA HIS A 60 19.89 -1.29 -33.79
C HIS A 60 19.30 0.09 -33.42
N LEU A 61 18.09 0.13 -32.87
CA LEU A 61 17.46 1.36 -32.39
C LEU A 61 18.25 1.93 -31.20
N GLU A 62 18.58 1.08 -30.23
CA GLU A 62 19.37 1.43 -29.05
C GLU A 62 20.76 1.90 -29.44
N TYR A 63 21.40 1.23 -30.42
CA TYR A 63 22.67 1.69 -30.98
C TYR A 63 22.56 3.10 -31.56
N TYR A 64 21.56 3.38 -32.41
CA TYR A 64 21.40 4.72 -32.99
C TYR A 64 21.00 5.78 -31.95
N ALA A 65 20.25 5.39 -30.91
CA ALA A 65 19.95 6.26 -29.79
C ALA A 65 21.23 6.59 -28.99
N ALA A 66 22.14 5.64 -28.81
CA ALA A 66 23.44 5.88 -28.16
C ALA A 66 24.37 6.73 -29.03
N VAL A 67 24.38 6.54 -30.35
CA VAL A 67 25.06 7.46 -31.29
C VAL A 67 24.55 8.89 -31.10
N ARG A 68 23.22 9.05 -31.02
CA ARG A 68 22.60 10.35 -30.78
C ARG A 68 22.91 10.91 -29.39
N ALA A 69 22.93 10.09 -28.34
CA ALA A 69 23.34 10.48 -27.00
C ALA A 69 24.77 11.03 -26.99
N ARG A 70 25.70 10.36 -27.70
CA ARG A 70 27.09 10.81 -27.86
C ARG A 70 27.22 12.15 -28.61
N GLU A 71 26.34 12.39 -29.59
CA GLU A 71 26.29 13.68 -30.30
C GLU A 71 25.84 14.83 -29.38
N ILE A 72 24.98 14.55 -28.40
CA ILE A 72 24.47 15.52 -27.43
C ILE A 72 25.49 15.79 -26.32
N ASP A 73 26.01 14.72 -25.70
CA ASP A 73 27.02 14.78 -24.64
C ASP A 73 28.04 13.64 -24.83
N LEU A 74 29.25 14.02 -25.22
CA LEU A 74 30.32 13.06 -25.47
C LEU A 74 30.75 12.32 -24.20
N GLY A 75 30.77 12.98 -23.04
CA GLY A 75 31.27 12.38 -21.81
C GLY A 75 30.35 11.30 -21.26
N ARG A 76 29.03 11.56 -21.33
CA ARG A 76 28.01 10.64 -20.80
C ARG A 76 27.53 9.63 -21.85
N GLY A 77 27.68 9.94 -23.14
CA GLY A 77 27.28 9.07 -24.25
C GLY A 77 28.43 8.33 -24.95
N GLU A 78 29.66 8.34 -24.43
CA GLU A 78 30.80 7.68 -25.11
C GLU A 78 30.62 6.15 -25.22
N MET A 79 29.96 5.56 -24.23
CA MET A 79 29.92 4.13 -23.99
C MET A 79 28.49 3.60 -24.00
N ILE A 80 28.31 2.32 -24.36
CA ILE A 80 27.02 1.63 -24.32
C ILE A 80 27.17 0.21 -23.78
N ASP A 81 26.19 -0.25 -23.02
CA ASP A 81 26.10 -1.62 -22.56
C ASP A 81 25.81 -2.58 -23.71
N ALA A 82 26.65 -3.61 -23.83
CA ALA A 82 26.54 -4.60 -24.89
C ALA A 82 26.82 -6.02 -24.38
N ILE A 83 26.26 -7.01 -25.07
CA ILE A 83 26.60 -8.42 -24.92
C ILE A 83 27.44 -8.82 -26.14
N VAL A 84 28.69 -9.22 -25.91
CA VAL A 84 29.60 -9.66 -26.97
C VAL A 84 29.39 -11.16 -27.24
N VAL A 85 28.93 -11.46 -28.45
CA VAL A 85 28.70 -12.82 -28.92
C VAL A 85 30.02 -13.47 -29.32
N GLN A 86 30.22 -14.71 -28.86
CA GLN A 86 31.32 -15.57 -29.27
C GLN A 86 30.78 -16.69 -30.18
N PRO A 87 31.60 -17.24 -31.10
CA PRO A 87 31.14 -18.29 -32.01
C PRO A 87 30.50 -19.50 -31.30
N GLU A 88 30.96 -19.82 -30.09
CA GLU A 88 30.52 -20.99 -29.33
C GLU A 88 29.13 -20.82 -28.70
N ASN A 89 28.64 -19.58 -28.54
CA ASN A 89 27.36 -19.28 -27.89
C ASN A 89 26.38 -18.49 -28.80
N GLU A 90 26.77 -18.25 -30.05
CA GLU A 90 26.00 -17.45 -30.99
C GLU A 90 24.58 -17.99 -31.22
N GLU A 91 24.44 -19.28 -31.50
CA GLU A 91 23.14 -19.90 -31.75
C GLU A 91 22.20 -19.77 -30.55
N ALA A 92 22.70 -20.07 -29.34
CA ALA A 92 21.92 -19.96 -28.11
C ALA A 92 21.51 -18.51 -27.79
N ILE A 93 22.35 -17.52 -28.12
CA ILE A 93 22.02 -16.09 -27.94
C ILE A 93 20.98 -15.65 -28.97
N LEU A 94 21.10 -16.08 -30.23
CA LEU A 94 20.12 -15.79 -31.27
C LEU A 94 18.74 -16.38 -30.92
N ASP A 95 18.70 -17.57 -30.33
CA ASP A 95 17.45 -18.16 -29.87
C ASP A 95 16.85 -17.41 -28.68
N GLN A 96 17.66 -16.95 -27.73
CA GLN A 96 17.19 -16.05 -26.67
C GLN A 96 16.63 -14.75 -27.22
N ILE A 97 17.27 -14.15 -28.22
CA ILE A 97 16.78 -12.93 -28.88
C ILE A 97 15.39 -13.19 -29.49
N LYS A 98 15.22 -14.29 -30.23
CA LYS A 98 13.93 -14.66 -30.82
C LYS A 98 12.84 -14.85 -29.76
N LEU A 99 13.16 -15.53 -28.66
CA LEU A 99 12.20 -15.91 -27.63
C LEU A 99 11.86 -14.77 -26.65
N LEU A 100 12.82 -13.90 -26.34
CA LEU A 100 12.71 -12.91 -25.26
C LEU A 100 12.59 -11.46 -25.75
N ARG A 101 13.12 -11.13 -26.94
CA ARG A 101 13.12 -9.76 -27.48
C ARG A 101 12.17 -9.60 -28.66
N ASN A 102 12.22 -10.55 -29.59
CA ASN A 102 11.46 -10.51 -30.83
C ASN A 102 10.16 -11.31 -30.74
N GLN A 103 9.60 -11.45 -29.53
CA GLN A 103 8.22 -11.90 -29.44
C GLN A 103 7.38 -10.96 -30.30
N PRO A 104 6.57 -11.48 -31.23
CA PRO A 104 5.60 -10.64 -31.88
C PRO A 104 4.77 -10.05 -30.74
N LYS A 105 4.94 -8.76 -30.48
CA LYS A 105 3.86 -7.95 -29.93
C LYS A 105 2.74 -8.23 -30.91
N THR A 106 1.82 -9.10 -30.52
CA THR A 106 0.59 -9.34 -31.27
C THR A 106 0.04 -7.96 -31.53
N ALA A 107 0.19 -7.53 -32.79
CA ALA A 107 -0.43 -6.32 -33.25
C ALA A 107 -1.89 -6.47 -32.88
N SER A 108 -2.40 -5.55 -32.07
CA SER A 108 -3.83 -5.33 -31.99
C SER A 108 -4.31 -4.96 -33.39
N ALA A 109 -4.67 -5.98 -34.16
CA ALA A 109 -5.51 -5.92 -35.33
C ALA A 109 -6.11 -7.31 -35.54
N VAL A 110 -7.36 -7.44 -35.09
CA VAL A 110 -8.35 -8.49 -35.38
C VAL A 110 -8.11 -9.91 -34.82
N THR A 111 -9.08 -10.31 -33.99
CA THR A 111 -9.40 -11.61 -33.39
C THR A 111 -9.07 -12.85 -34.25
N PRO A 112 -8.49 -13.89 -33.64
CA PRO A 112 -8.99 -15.24 -33.72
C PRO A 112 -9.70 -15.61 -32.39
N PRO A 113 -10.76 -16.43 -32.38
CA PRO A 113 -11.45 -16.83 -31.17
C PRO A 113 -10.55 -17.82 -30.41
N VAL A 114 -9.61 -17.29 -29.64
CA VAL A 114 -9.07 -18.01 -28.50
C VAL A 114 -10.22 -18.01 -27.49
N ASP A 115 -10.72 -19.20 -27.13
CA ASP A 115 -11.78 -19.39 -26.14
C ASP A 115 -11.45 -18.60 -24.87
N SER A 116 -11.94 -17.37 -24.87
CA SER A 116 -11.71 -16.38 -23.83
C SER A 116 -12.50 -16.80 -22.60
N SER A 117 -13.58 -17.56 -22.84
CA SER A 117 -14.43 -18.27 -21.88
C SER A 117 -13.63 -19.12 -20.89
N ASP A 118 -12.67 -19.93 -21.35
CA ASP A 118 -11.91 -20.83 -20.48
C ASP A 118 -10.92 -20.09 -19.59
N ARG A 119 -10.28 -19.03 -20.12
CA ARG A 119 -9.40 -18.17 -19.32
C ARG A 119 -10.21 -17.33 -18.33
N THR A 120 -11.36 -16.80 -18.73
CA THR A 120 -12.24 -16.06 -17.83
C THR A 120 -12.85 -16.96 -16.76
N ALA A 121 -13.26 -18.19 -17.09
CA ALA A 121 -13.82 -19.13 -16.12
C ALA A 121 -12.79 -19.59 -15.08
N ASN A 122 -11.53 -19.77 -15.49
CA ASN A 122 -10.45 -20.11 -14.56
C ASN A 122 -10.07 -18.92 -13.66
N LEU A 123 -10.09 -17.70 -14.19
CA LEU A 123 -9.92 -16.48 -13.41
C LEU A 123 -11.07 -16.28 -12.43
N GLU A 124 -12.31 -16.50 -12.86
CA GLU A 124 -13.52 -16.40 -12.04
C GLU A 124 -13.47 -17.40 -10.89
N LYS A 125 -13.17 -18.68 -11.15
CA LYS A 125 -12.99 -19.68 -10.10
C LYS A 125 -11.87 -19.33 -9.11
N PHE A 126 -10.75 -18.80 -9.60
CA PHE A 126 -9.66 -18.37 -8.73
C PHE A 126 -10.08 -17.20 -7.84
N ILE A 127 -10.77 -16.20 -8.41
CA ILE A 127 -11.29 -15.04 -7.67
C ILE A 127 -12.33 -15.48 -6.63
N GLU A 128 -13.28 -16.35 -7.01
CA GLU A 128 -14.28 -16.91 -6.09
C GLU A 128 -13.64 -17.66 -4.94
N GLN A 129 -12.62 -18.48 -5.22
CA GLN A 129 -11.89 -19.21 -4.18
C GLN A 129 -11.16 -18.26 -3.23
N GLN A 130 -10.43 -17.28 -3.76
CA GLN A 130 -9.73 -16.28 -2.95
C GLN A 130 -10.72 -15.45 -2.10
N PHE A 131 -11.88 -15.10 -2.67
CA PHE A 131 -12.90 -14.34 -1.96
C PHE A 131 -13.55 -15.17 -0.84
N SER A 132 -13.84 -16.44 -1.10
CA SER A 132 -14.37 -17.37 -0.10
C SER A 132 -13.40 -17.59 1.06
N ASP A 133 -12.11 -17.82 0.76
CA ASP A 133 -11.07 -17.99 1.76
C ASP A 133 -10.89 -16.73 2.63
N LEU A 134 -10.92 -15.55 2.00
CA LEU A 134 -10.83 -14.27 2.70
C LEU A 134 -12.07 -14.02 3.58
N HIS A 135 -13.26 -14.32 3.06
CA HIS A 135 -14.51 -14.19 3.82
C HIS A 135 -14.52 -15.14 5.04
N GLN A 136 -14.05 -16.38 4.86
CA GLN A 136 -13.97 -17.35 5.94
C GLN A 136 -12.99 -16.90 7.04
N LYS A 137 -11.81 -16.41 6.65
CA LYS A 137 -10.84 -15.82 7.61
C LYS A 137 -11.45 -14.65 8.36
N HIS A 138 -12.15 -13.75 7.66
CA HIS A 138 -12.81 -12.62 8.30
C HIS A 138 -13.90 -13.09 9.29
N ILE A 139 -14.69 -14.11 8.96
CA ILE A 139 -15.69 -14.67 9.87
C ILE A 139 -15.01 -15.25 11.11
N GLU A 140 -13.91 -15.98 10.94
CA GLU A 140 -13.16 -16.59 12.03
C GLU A 140 -12.52 -15.54 12.95
N GLU A 141 -11.85 -14.54 12.38
CA GLU A 141 -11.27 -13.42 13.13
C GLU A 141 -12.34 -12.62 13.87
N LYS A 142 -13.48 -12.35 13.23
CA LYS A 142 -14.60 -11.67 13.87
C LYS A 142 -15.12 -12.48 15.05
N LYS A 143 -15.30 -13.80 14.90
CA LYS A 143 -15.74 -14.67 16.01
C LYS A 143 -14.74 -14.68 17.16
N LYS A 144 -13.44 -14.74 16.85
CA LYS A 144 -12.37 -14.69 17.84
C LYS A 144 -12.33 -13.34 18.57
N LEU A 145 -12.54 -12.26 17.85
CA LEU A 145 -12.62 -10.92 18.44
C LEU A 145 -13.86 -10.79 19.33
N GLU A 146 -15.03 -11.29 18.87
CA GLU A 146 -16.25 -11.30 19.67
C GLU A 146 -16.11 -12.13 20.95
N SER A 147 -15.43 -13.29 20.90
CA SER A 147 -15.17 -14.09 22.10
C SER A 147 -14.22 -13.37 23.07
N LEU A 148 -13.15 -12.75 22.56
CA LEU A 148 -12.23 -11.96 23.38
C LEU A 148 -12.94 -10.76 24.03
N ILE A 149 -13.81 -10.07 23.30
CA ILE A 149 -14.61 -8.98 23.84
C ILE A 149 -15.52 -9.47 24.97
N ARG A 150 -16.19 -10.62 24.80
CA ARG A 150 -17.04 -11.20 25.86
C ARG A 150 -16.23 -11.58 27.09
N GLU A 151 -15.10 -12.24 26.92
CA GLU A 151 -14.21 -12.64 28.02
C GLU A 151 -13.70 -11.42 28.78
N VAL A 152 -13.26 -10.38 28.05
CA VAL A 152 -12.89 -9.10 28.65
C VAL A 152 -14.09 -8.46 29.35
N GLN A 153 -15.29 -8.48 28.77
CA GLN A 153 -16.50 -7.93 29.42
C GLN A 153 -16.90 -8.69 30.69
N GLU A 154 -16.70 -9.99 30.77
CA GLU A 154 -16.96 -10.80 31.97
C GLU A 154 -15.95 -10.52 33.09
N HIS A 155 -14.71 -10.17 32.73
CA HIS A 155 -13.64 -9.83 33.67
C HIS A 155 -13.50 -8.33 33.96
N LEU A 156 -14.20 -7.48 33.23
CA LEU A 156 -14.25 -6.05 33.52
C LEU A 156 -15.22 -5.81 34.69
N PRO A 157 -14.80 -5.10 35.74
CA PRO A 157 -15.77 -4.54 36.69
C PRO A 157 -16.75 -3.66 35.91
N LYS A 158 -18.05 -3.84 36.15
CA LYS A 158 -19.12 -3.06 35.50
C LYS A 158 -18.79 -1.56 35.55
N PRO A 159 -19.04 -0.79 34.47
CA PRO A 159 -18.67 0.62 34.39
C PRO A 159 -19.18 1.39 35.61
N LEU A 160 -18.29 2.16 36.23
CA LEU A 160 -18.47 3.00 37.42
C LEU A 160 -19.95 3.41 37.63
N GLU A 161 -20.68 2.62 38.44
CA GLU A 161 -22.08 2.87 38.82
C GLU A 161 -22.42 4.35 39.12
N PRO A 162 -21.52 5.13 39.77
CA PRO A 162 -21.86 6.49 40.20
C PRO A 162 -22.20 7.45 39.07
N LEU A 163 -21.51 7.41 37.92
CA LEU A 163 -21.77 8.39 36.85
C LEU A 163 -23.09 8.10 36.12
N ILE A 164 -23.36 6.83 35.84
CA ILE A 164 -24.63 6.39 35.26
C ILE A 164 -25.77 6.75 36.23
N PHE A 165 -25.58 6.47 37.53
CA PHE A 165 -26.52 6.85 38.58
C PHE A 165 -26.82 8.36 38.57
N PHE A 166 -25.79 9.21 38.42
CA PHE A 166 -25.98 10.66 38.34
C PHE A 166 -26.70 11.14 37.09
N ASN A 167 -26.74 10.39 35.99
CA ASN A 167 -27.47 10.77 34.78
C ASN A 167 -28.89 10.17 34.72
N THR A 168 -29.06 8.91 35.13
CA THR A 168 -30.30 8.16 34.86
C THR A 168 -31.17 7.87 36.08
N ALA A 169 -30.64 7.92 37.30
CA ALA A 169 -31.39 7.46 38.47
C ALA A 169 -32.59 8.37 38.80
N PRO A 170 -33.79 7.82 39.08
CA PRO A 170 -34.96 8.61 39.45
C PRO A 170 -34.78 9.27 40.83
N ILE A 171 -35.51 10.36 41.08
CA ILE A 171 -35.45 11.18 42.31
C ILE A 171 -35.58 10.33 43.59
N ARG A 172 -36.45 9.32 43.57
CA ARG A 172 -36.64 8.41 44.72
C ARG A 172 -35.38 7.61 45.04
N GLU A 173 -34.65 7.18 44.01
CA GLU A 173 -33.43 6.39 44.16
C GLU A 173 -32.24 7.27 44.56
N LEU A 174 -32.14 8.48 43.98
CA LEU A 174 -31.23 9.53 44.45
C LEU A 174 -31.42 9.81 45.94
N SER A 175 -32.67 10.00 46.37
CA SER A 175 -33.02 10.26 47.77
C SER A 175 -32.62 9.11 48.70
N SER A 176 -32.82 7.86 48.25
CA SER A 176 -32.50 6.66 49.01
C SER A 176 -30.99 6.51 49.22
N ARG A 177 -30.17 6.60 48.16
CA ARG A 177 -28.71 6.52 48.28
C ARG A 177 -28.13 7.70 49.07
N PHE A 178 -28.62 8.92 48.85
CA PHE A 178 -28.18 10.07 49.63
C PHE A 178 -28.49 9.95 51.12
N LYS A 179 -29.63 9.34 51.49
CA LYS A 179 -29.95 9.06 52.89
C LYS A 179 -28.98 8.05 53.52
N ARG A 180 -28.52 7.04 52.77
CA ARG A 180 -27.55 6.02 53.25
C ARG A 180 -26.20 6.63 53.60
N ILE A 181 -25.72 7.58 52.80
CA ILE A 181 -24.47 8.31 53.08
C ILE A 181 -24.64 9.48 54.07
N GLY A 182 -25.78 9.58 54.77
CA GLY A 182 -26.05 10.60 55.78
C GLY A 182 -26.43 11.99 55.23
N LEU A 183 -26.68 12.14 53.93
CA LEU A 183 -27.17 13.38 53.34
C LEU A 183 -28.72 13.44 53.44
N THR A 184 -29.23 14.24 54.37
CA THR A 184 -30.68 14.33 54.65
C THR A 184 -31.18 15.77 54.75
N GLY A 185 -32.51 15.93 54.74
CA GLY A 185 -33.19 17.21 54.92
C GLY A 185 -33.02 18.18 53.74
N LYS A 186 -33.14 19.49 54.02
CA LYS A 186 -33.14 20.56 53.01
C LYS A 186 -31.88 20.58 52.12
N THR A 187 -30.77 20.07 52.61
CA THR A 187 -29.52 19.98 51.85
C THR A 187 -29.59 18.88 50.79
N ALA A 188 -30.20 17.72 51.12
CA ALA A 188 -30.40 16.63 50.17
C ALA A 188 -31.36 17.05 49.05
N GLU A 189 -32.48 17.70 49.40
CA GLU A 189 -33.45 18.20 48.43
C GLU A 189 -32.81 19.18 47.44
N LYS A 190 -32.02 20.14 47.92
CA LYS A 190 -31.30 21.09 47.07
C LYS A 190 -30.32 20.41 46.11
N VAL A 191 -29.59 19.40 46.59
CA VAL A 191 -28.63 18.65 45.76
C VAL A 191 -29.36 17.83 44.69
N ILE A 192 -30.47 17.16 45.05
CA ILE A 192 -31.26 16.36 44.13
C ILE A 192 -31.92 17.24 43.06
N SER A 193 -32.50 18.37 43.44
CA SER A 193 -33.07 19.33 42.49
C SER A 193 -32.00 19.93 41.57
N ALA A 194 -30.80 20.18 42.08
CA ALA A 194 -29.67 20.65 41.25
C ALA A 194 -29.22 19.59 40.24
N ILE A 195 -29.17 18.32 40.64
CA ILE A 195 -28.88 17.20 39.72
C ILE A 195 -29.93 17.14 38.62
N GLU A 196 -31.22 17.22 38.98
CA GLU A 196 -32.32 17.16 38.00
C GLU A 196 -32.30 18.36 37.04
N SER A 197 -31.99 19.57 37.52
CA SER A 197 -31.88 20.74 36.64
C SER A 197 -30.69 20.65 35.71
N GLU A 198 -29.54 20.18 36.19
CA GLU A 198 -28.32 20.07 35.38
C GLU A 198 -28.45 18.98 34.31
N ARG A 199 -29.14 17.86 34.60
CA ARG A 199 -29.47 16.83 33.59
C ARG A 199 -30.28 17.39 32.42
N LYS A 200 -31.17 18.35 32.67
CA LYS A 200 -31.95 19.00 31.60
C LYS A 200 -31.07 19.85 30.67
N ASN A 201 -29.90 20.28 31.15
CA ASN A 201 -28.92 21.02 30.37
C ASN A 201 -27.90 20.12 29.65
N GLY A 202 -27.91 18.81 29.93
CA GLY A 202 -27.05 17.80 29.31
C GLY A 202 -26.46 16.82 30.34
N ASP A 203 -26.14 15.62 29.89
CA ASP A 203 -25.58 14.57 30.74
C ASP A 203 -24.22 14.97 31.33
N PHE A 204 -23.96 14.52 32.56
CA PHE A 204 -22.65 14.63 33.19
C PHE A 204 -21.65 13.72 32.48
N THR A 205 -20.48 14.28 32.17
CA THR A 205 -19.43 13.58 31.42
C THR A 205 -18.41 12.90 32.33
N SER A 206 -18.34 13.29 33.61
CA SER A 206 -17.45 12.71 34.62
C SER A 206 -17.90 13.08 36.03
N LEU A 207 -17.38 12.40 37.06
CA LEU A 207 -17.67 12.77 38.46
C LEU A 207 -17.10 14.15 38.86
N ILE A 208 -16.03 14.59 38.18
CA ILE A 208 -15.48 15.94 38.31
C ILE A 208 -16.49 16.97 37.78
N ASP A 209 -17.18 16.63 36.69
CA ASP A 209 -18.23 17.46 36.08
C ASP A 209 -19.44 17.57 37.01
N VAL A 210 -19.88 16.45 37.61
CA VAL A 210 -20.93 16.43 38.64
C VAL A 210 -20.58 17.39 39.79
N ARG A 211 -19.35 17.33 40.31
CA ARG A 211 -18.89 18.20 41.40
C ARG A 211 -18.94 19.69 41.03
N LYS A 212 -18.54 20.03 39.80
CA LYS A 212 -18.48 21.41 39.33
C LYS A 212 -19.87 22.03 39.17
N ARG A 213 -20.83 21.25 38.64
CA ARG A 213 -22.18 21.73 38.34
C ARG A 213 -23.13 21.63 39.53
N VAL A 214 -22.97 20.61 40.37
CA VAL A 214 -23.87 20.35 41.51
C VAL A 214 -23.27 20.86 42.81
N LYS A 215 -23.71 22.04 43.25
CA LYS A 215 -23.30 22.62 44.54
C LYS A 215 -23.81 21.77 45.72
N GLY A 216 -22.92 21.41 46.64
CA GLY A 216 -23.24 20.63 47.84
C GLY A 216 -22.76 19.18 47.83
N LEU A 217 -22.20 18.73 46.71
CA LEU A 217 -21.51 17.44 46.56
C LEU A 217 -19.99 17.64 46.65
N SER A 218 -19.40 17.31 47.81
CA SER A 218 -17.94 17.32 48.01
C SER A 218 -17.30 16.07 47.44
N GLU A 219 -15.98 16.09 47.23
CA GLU A 219 -15.20 14.91 46.83
C GLU A 219 -15.39 13.75 47.81
N THR A 220 -15.38 14.04 49.11
CA THR A 220 -15.64 13.04 50.16
C THR A 220 -17.01 12.39 50.04
N ARG A 221 -18.06 13.16 49.71
CA ARG A 221 -19.41 12.64 49.52
C ARG A 221 -19.56 11.87 48.20
N LEU A 222 -18.86 12.29 47.16
CA LEU A 222 -18.78 11.55 45.90
C LEU A 222 -18.14 10.20 46.13
N LEU A 223 -17.00 10.15 46.83
CA LEU A 223 -16.30 8.92 47.19
C LEU A 223 -17.18 7.99 48.03
N SER A 224 -17.87 8.49 49.06
CA SER A 224 -18.81 7.68 49.85
C SER A 224 -19.97 7.10 49.03
N LEU A 225 -20.35 7.70 47.89
CA LEU A 225 -21.35 7.14 46.98
C LEU A 225 -20.78 6.04 46.09
N ILE A 226 -19.49 6.11 45.77
CA ILE A 226 -18.78 5.04 45.04
C ILE A 226 -18.56 3.85 45.95
N GLU A 227 -18.25 4.08 47.23
CA GLU A 227 -18.00 3.04 48.23
C GLU A 227 -19.28 2.34 48.73
N ASP A 228 -20.45 2.99 48.65
CA ASP A 228 -21.78 2.42 48.97
C ASP A 228 -22.46 1.75 47.74
N SER A 229 -21.74 1.62 46.61
CA SER A 229 -22.21 0.96 45.37
C SER A 229 -21.94 -0.55 45.37
#